data_AF-A0A972DLJ9-F1
#
_entry.id   AF-A0A972DLJ9-F1
#
_cell.length_a   1.000
_cell.length_b   1.000
_cell.length_c   1.000
_cell.angle_alpha   90.00
_cell.angle_beta   90.00
_cell.angle_gamma   90.00
#
_symmetry.space_group_name_H-M   'P 1'
#
loop_
_entity.id
_entity.type
_entity.pdbx_description
1 polymer ?
#
loop_
_entity_poly.entity_id
_entity_poly.type
_entity_poly.pdbx_seq_one_letter_code
_entity_poly.pdbx_strand_id
1 'polypeptide(L)'
;MAVHTEGEAMPIGYVPWYLAGDVRTLLADCGPDSVEVCVQRVNRDAPLQHRVPCRMNACWPAGFRPCSDDVDTPIPEDVPSPCPA
;
A
#
# COMPACT_ATOMS: atom_id res chain seq x y z
N MET A 1 -4.48 -8.03 2.12
CA MET A 1 -3.31 -8.82 1.69
C MET A 1 -2.27 -8.79 2.79
N ALA A 2 -1.78 -9.93 3.27
CA ALA A 2 -0.85 -9.98 4.41
C ALA A 2 0.61 -9.86 3.93
N VAL A 3 1.43 -9.16 4.72
CA VAL A 3 2.87 -8.98 4.49
C VAL A 3 3.63 -9.80 5.52
N HIS A 4 4.55 -10.64 5.04
CA HIS A 4 5.38 -11.50 5.86
C HIS A 4 6.86 -11.23 5.58
N THR A 5 7.72 -11.58 6.53
CA THR A 5 9.17 -11.61 6.28
C THR A 5 9.51 -12.71 5.29
N GLU A 6 10.59 -12.52 4.53
CA GLU A 6 11.21 -13.59 3.77
C GLU A 6 11.73 -14.70 4.73
N GLY A 7 11.72 -15.96 4.29
CA GLY A 7 12.15 -17.10 5.09
C GLY A 7 11.03 -17.66 5.99
N GLU A 8 11.04 -17.32 7.28
CA GLU A 8 10.13 -17.90 8.29
C GLU A 8 8.67 -17.42 8.19
N ALA A 9 8.35 -16.59 7.19
CA ALA A 9 7.01 -16.06 6.94
C ALA A 9 6.35 -15.40 8.17
N MET A 10 7.14 -14.69 8.99
CA MET A 10 6.62 -14.01 10.18
C MET A 10 5.73 -12.83 9.75
N PRO A 11 4.49 -12.72 10.26
CA PRO A 11 3.58 -11.66 9.85
C PRO A 11 4.04 -10.30 10.36
N ILE A 12 4.22 -9.35 9.44
CA ILE A 12 4.51 -7.94 9.73
C ILE A 12 3.21 -7.15 9.84
N GLY A 13 2.21 -7.50 9.03
CA GLY A 13 0.92 -6.83 9.01
C GLY A 13 0.18 -7.04 7.69
N TYR A 14 -0.55 -6.00 7.27
CA TYR A 14 -1.35 -6.04 6.05
C TYR A 14 -1.02 -4.85 5.15
N VAL A 15 -1.10 -5.06 3.84
CA VAL A 15 -1.14 -3.97 2.86
C VAL A 15 -2.35 -3.08 3.18
N PRO A 16 -2.19 -1.75 3.23
CA PRO A 16 -3.31 -0.83 3.42
C PRO A 16 -4.42 -1.10 2.42
N TRP A 17 -5.68 -1.00 2.84
CA TRP A 17 -6.80 -1.38 1.99
C TRP A 17 -6.79 -0.60 0.66
N TYR A 18 -6.63 0.72 0.69
CA TYR A 18 -6.56 1.55 -0.52
C TYR A 18 -5.39 1.22 -1.48
N LEU A 19 -4.40 0.41 -1.09
CA LEU A 19 -3.34 -0.07 -2.00
C LEU A 19 -3.52 -1.53 -2.41
N ALA A 20 -4.43 -2.28 -1.79
CA ALA A 20 -4.47 -3.73 -1.96
C ALA A 20 -4.94 -4.14 -3.36
N GLY A 21 -5.79 -3.33 -4.02
CA GLY A 21 -6.18 -3.52 -5.41
C GLY A 21 -5.01 -3.34 -6.36
N ASP A 22 -4.33 -2.19 -6.27
CA ASP A 22 -3.11 -1.89 -7.04
C ASP A 22 -2.02 -2.96 -6.86
N VAL A 23 -1.71 -3.33 -5.62
CA VAL A 23 -0.69 -4.37 -5.34
C VAL A 23 -1.10 -5.71 -5.93
N ARG A 24 -2.39 -6.07 -5.89
CA ARG A 24 -2.88 -7.31 -6.50
C ARG A 24 -2.71 -7.30 -8.02
N THR A 25 -2.99 -6.18 -8.67
CA THR A 25 -2.78 -6.01 -10.12
C THR A 25 -1.30 -6.14 -10.48
N LEU A 26 -0.42 -5.47 -9.73
CA LEU A 26 1.02 -5.54 -9.95
C LEU A 26 1.57 -6.97 -9.76
N LEU A 27 1.11 -7.69 -8.74
CA LEU A 27 1.50 -9.10 -8.54
C LEU A 27 1.02 -10.01 -9.67
N ALA A 28 -0.16 -9.75 -10.22
CA ALA A 28 -0.72 -10.54 -11.32
C ALA A 28 0.01 -10.28 -12.66
N ASP A 29 0.29 -9.02 -12.96
CA ASP A 29 0.82 -8.61 -14.27
C ASP A 29 2.35 -8.69 -14.34
N CYS A 30 3.04 -8.35 -13.25
CA CYS A 30 4.51 -8.36 -13.20
C CYS A 30 5.08 -9.71 -12.72
N GLY A 31 4.27 -10.52 -12.04
CA GLY A 31 4.71 -11.75 -11.37
C GLY A 31 5.42 -11.47 -10.02
N PRO A 32 5.42 -12.45 -9.10
CA PRO A 32 5.88 -12.26 -7.72
C PRO A 32 7.37 -11.92 -7.61
N ASP A 33 8.21 -12.47 -8.49
CA ASP A 33 9.67 -12.27 -8.44
C ASP A 33 10.11 -10.84 -8.81
N SER A 34 9.21 -10.05 -9.38
CA SER A 34 9.47 -8.65 -9.74
C SER A 34 9.09 -7.66 -8.64
N VAL A 35 8.43 -8.14 -7.57
CA VAL A 35 7.93 -7.31 -6.48
C VAL A 35 8.83 -7.45 -5.26
N GLU A 36 9.43 -6.34 -4.86
CA GLU A 36 10.29 -6.26 -3.68
C GLU A 36 9.58 -5.40 -2.62
N VAL A 37 9.43 -5.92 -1.41
CA VAL A 37 8.92 -5.16 -0.26
C VAL A 37 9.99 -5.08 0.81
N CYS A 38 10.43 -3.87 1.12
CA CYS A 38 11.49 -3.61 2.08
C CYS A 38 11.00 -2.70 3.20
N VAL A 39 11.42 -2.98 4.43
CA VAL A 39 11.18 -2.09 5.57
C VAL A 39 12.02 -0.82 5.37
N GLN A 40 11.38 0.33 5.26
CA GLN A 40 12.08 1.58 5.06
C GLN A 40 12.71 2.11 6.36
N ARG A 41 11.99 1.95 7.47
CA ARG A 41 12.43 2.37 8.81
C ARG A 41 11.59 1.66 9.88
N VAL A 42 12.09 1.61 11.11
CA VAL A 42 11.33 1.21 12.30
C VAL A 42 11.07 2.42 13.20
N ASN A 43 9.80 2.76 13.42
CA ASN A 43 9.34 3.87 14.26
C ASN A 43 8.86 3.35 15.61
N ARG A 44 9.79 3.17 16.56
CA ARG A 44 9.49 2.56 17.88
C ARG A 44 8.35 3.24 18.64
N ASP A 45 8.28 4.57 18.53
CA ASP A 45 7.29 5.40 19.23
C ASP A 45 5.94 5.52 18.50
N ALA A 46 5.85 5.00 17.27
CA ALA A 46 4.58 5.00 16.53
C ALA A 46 3.63 3.92 17.07
N PRO A 47 2.30 4.11 16.91
CA PRO A 47 1.31 3.06 17.12
C PRO A 47 1.71 1.79 16.37
N LEU A 48 1.39 0.63 16.95
CA LEU A 48 1.87 -0.67 16.46
C LEU A 48 1.65 -0.87 14.96
N GLN A 49 0.47 -0.46 14.45
CA GLN A 49 0.09 -0.58 13.04
C GLN A 49 0.91 0.29 12.08
N HIS A 50 1.56 1.36 12.57
CA HIS A 50 2.35 2.31 11.78
C HIS A 50 3.86 2.26 12.12
N ARG A 51 4.27 1.26 12.91
CA ARG A 51 5.64 1.14 13.41
C ARG A 51 6.64 0.75 12.32
N VAL A 52 6.17 0.07 11.27
CA VAL A 52 7.01 -0.47 10.20
C VAL A 52 6.51 0.04 8.86
N PRO A 53 6.84 1.29 8.47
CA PRO A 53 6.63 1.73 7.10
C PRO A 53 7.47 0.88 6.14
N CYS A 54 6.80 0.33 5.13
CA CYS A 54 7.42 -0.45 4.06
C CYS A 54 7.42 0.34 2.75
N ARG A 55 8.42 0.09 1.91
CA ARG A 55 8.48 0.51 0.51
C ARG A 55 8.32 -0.71 -0.38
N MET A 56 7.47 -0.61 -1.39
CA MET A 56 7.34 -1.63 -2.43
C MET A 56 7.95 -1.11 -3.74
N ASN A 57 8.77 -1.91 -4.40
CA ASN A 57 9.20 -1.72 -5.78
C ASN A 57 8.58 -2.85 -6.63
N ALA A 58 8.11 -2.52 -7.82
CA ALA A 58 7.55 -3.48 -8.77
C ALA A 58 7.80 -3.02 -10.21
N CYS A 59 7.52 -3.89 -11.16
CA CYS A 59 7.44 -3.48 -12.56
C CYS A 59 6.29 -2.47 -12.78
N TRP A 60 6.29 -1.80 -13.93
CA TRP A 60 5.21 -0.90 -14.32
C TRP A 60 4.53 -1.44 -15.60
N PRO A 61 3.40 -2.18 -15.48
CA PRO A 61 2.73 -2.75 -16.64
C PRO A 61 2.12 -1.67 -17.54
N ALA A 62 2.02 -1.96 -18.83
CA ALA A 62 1.44 -1.03 -19.79
C ALA A 62 -0.04 -0.77 -19.46
N GLY A 63 -0.42 0.51 -19.35
CA GLY A 63 -1.79 0.90 -19.01
C GLY A 63 -2.12 0.85 -17.51
N PHE A 64 -1.17 0.45 -16.65
CA PHE A 64 -1.35 0.51 -15.21
C PHE A 64 -1.58 1.96 -14.74
N ARG A 65 -2.64 2.16 -13.97
CA ARG A 65 -2.99 3.43 -13.33
C ARG A 65 -3.19 3.18 -11.84
N PRO A 66 -2.37 3.78 -10.97
CA PRO A 66 -2.56 3.65 -9.52
C PRO A 66 -3.86 4.36 -9.10
N CYS A 67 -4.43 3.95 -7.97
CA CYS A 67 -5.64 4.54 -7.37
C CYS A 67 -6.81 4.64 -8.36
N SER A 68 -7.05 3.57 -9.13
CA SER A 68 -8.13 3.53 -10.14
C SER A 68 -9.35 2.73 -9.69
N ASP A 69 -9.36 2.25 -8.45
CA ASP A 69 -10.47 1.50 -7.89
C ASP A 69 -11.60 2.46 -7.44
N ASP A 70 -12.82 1.93 -7.30
CA ASP A 70 -13.98 2.69 -6.83
C ASP A 70 -13.79 3.30 -5.42
N VAL A 71 -12.82 2.79 -4.64
CA VAL A 71 -12.48 3.32 -3.32
C VAL A 71 -11.69 4.64 -3.39
N ASP A 72 -11.13 4.96 -4.56
CA ASP A 72 -10.27 6.12 -4.81
C ASP A 72 -11.05 7.29 -5.46
N THR A 73 -12.31 7.49 -5.05
CA THR A 73 -13.12 8.60 -5.55
C THR A 73 -12.66 9.95 -4.99
N PRO A 74 -12.71 11.04 -5.78
CA PRO A 74 -12.43 12.38 -5.31
C PRO A 74 -13.32 12.78 -4.13
N ILE A 75 -12.78 13.62 -3.25
CA ILE A 75 -13.57 14.24 -2.18
C ILE A 75 -14.63 15.14 -2.85
N PRO A 76 -15.93 15.01 -2.50
CA PRO A 76 -16.96 15.88 -3.06
C PRO A 76 -16.70 17.35 -2.71
N GLU A 77 -16.85 18.25 -3.69
CA GLU A 77 -16.55 19.67 -3.51
C GLU A 77 -17.50 20.39 -2.53
N ASP A 78 -18.69 19.84 -2.32
CA ASP A 78 -19.73 20.44 -1.48
C ASP A 78 -19.70 19.93 -0.02
N VAL A 79 -18.57 19.39 0.43
CA VAL A 79 -18.38 19.02 1.84
C VAL A 79 -17.97 20.26 2.62
N PRO A 80 -18.84 20.80 3.52
CA PRO A 80 -18.47 21.96 4.33
C PRO A 80 -17.26 21.63 5.18
N SER A 81 -16.14 22.30 4.91
CA SER A 81 -14.90 22.14 5.65
C SER A 81 -14.97 22.98 6.94
N PRO A 82 -14.91 22.38 8.14
CA PRO A 82 -15.12 23.10 9.40
C PRO A 82 -13.90 23.94 9.85
N CYS A 83 -12.84 24.02 9.06
CA CYS A 83 -11.67 24.83 9.40
C CYS A 83 -11.87 26.27 8.91
N PRO A 84 -12.02 27.27 9.82
CA PRO A 84 -11.94 28.67 9.42
C PRO A 84 -10.50 28.99 8.95
N ALA A 85 -10.42 29.83 7.91
CA ALA A 85 -9.18 30.36 7.35
C ALA A 85 -8.41 31.26 8.33
#